data_AF-A0A158Q517-F1
#
_entry.id   AF-A0A158Q517-F1
#
_cell.length_a   1.000
_cell.length_b   1.000
_cell.length_c   1.000
_cell.angle_alpha   90.00
_cell.angle_beta   90.00
_cell.angle_gamma   90.00
#
_symmetry.space_group_name_H-M   'P 1'
#
loop_
_entity.id
_entity.type
_entity.pdbx_description
1 polymer ?
#
loop_
_entity_poly.entity_id
_entity_poly.type
_entity_poly.pdbx_seq_one_letter_code
_entity_poly.pdbx_strand_id
1 'polypeptide(L)'
;LINKLKLQLFSLMGQSLAFGSIDNAGERRSMALREILDNFQEELSRLQNPANCSAARKLVCTLNKACGFGCQIHHATYCFIVSYATKRTMVFLNDGYSWRYSAEGWNYAFLFCKLLQDGDRESEWGSDQAKVMSLPIVDSLINPPPYLPLAIPKSISQLLLTFHSNPPVFFVSMFLHYLMRPTPYISKRIAEAAEKIPFDKGPIVGIQIRRTDKVGTEAAFHPLSEYMKWAEHWFKIEEYRAKKKFERRVFIATDDSTVFSEARKTLALFFMFFSLYVCNYLVCTFSSQVCRVGYELMQARFGDAGNNFHSLDDIYYYGGQQAHEQIAVEAHKAKTNDEIDLEVGDVIGIAGNHWNGYSKGTNRRTGSFGLYPSYKVREKWIIVAFPEN
;
A
#
# COMPACT_ATOMS: atom_id res chain seq x y z
N LEU A 1 -22.37 28.35 11.08
CA LEU A 1 -21.62 27.54 12.07
C LEU A 1 -20.71 26.49 11.41
N ILE A 2 -21.24 25.58 10.57
CA ILE A 2 -20.48 24.48 9.93
C ILE A 2 -19.23 24.95 9.16
N ASN A 3 -19.34 26.01 8.34
CA ASN A 3 -18.18 26.53 7.59
C ASN A 3 -17.07 27.07 8.50
N LYS A 4 -17.43 27.70 9.63
CA LYS A 4 -16.47 28.21 10.61
C LYS A 4 -15.74 27.06 11.31
N LEU A 5 -16.47 26.01 11.70
CA LEU A 5 -15.89 24.80 12.29
C LEU A 5 -14.93 24.09 11.31
N LYS A 6 -15.30 23.99 10.03
CA LYS A 6 -14.42 23.41 8.99
C LYS A 6 -13.11 24.18 8.84
N LEU A 7 -13.16 25.51 8.78
CA LEU A 7 -11.95 26.34 8.70
C LEU A 7 -11.08 26.20 9.94
N GLN A 8 -11.69 26.13 11.13
CA GLN A 8 -10.96 25.85 12.38
C GLN A 8 -10.28 24.48 12.34
N LEU A 9 -10.98 23.45 11.87
CA LEU A 9 -10.42 22.11 11.70
C LEU A 9 -9.24 22.11 10.73
N PHE A 10 -9.37 22.72 9.55
CA PHE A 10 -8.27 22.81 8.58
C PHE A 10 -7.05 23.54 9.15
N SER A 11 -7.29 24.62 9.91
CA SER A 11 -6.23 25.35 10.60
C SER A 11 -5.51 24.47 11.63
N LEU A 12 -6.26 23.74 12.46
CA LEU A 12 -5.70 22.83 13.47
C LEU A 12 -4.90 21.69 12.82
N MET A 13 -5.43 21.08 11.76
CA MET A 13 -4.72 20.04 11.01
C MET A 13 -3.44 20.58 10.38
N GLY A 14 -3.49 21.75 9.73
CA GLY A 14 -2.31 22.38 9.13
C GLY A 14 -1.23 22.72 10.15
N GLN A 15 -1.62 23.22 11.33
CA GLN A 15 -0.71 23.48 12.44
C GLN A 15 -0.12 22.19 13.03
N SER A 16 -0.93 21.15 13.18
CA SER A 16 -0.46 19.84 13.64
C SER A 16 0.55 19.23 12.67
N LEU A 17 0.35 19.37 11.36
CA LEU A 17 1.32 18.92 10.36
C LEU A 17 2.61 19.75 10.40
N ALA A 18 2.51 21.07 10.61
CA ALA A 18 3.68 21.92 10.78
C ALA A 18 4.47 21.56 12.05
N PHE A 19 3.77 21.24 13.15
CA PHE A 19 4.38 20.78 14.40
C PHE A 19 5.20 19.50 14.19
N GLY A 20 4.71 18.58 13.36
CA GLY A 20 5.40 17.33 13.02
C GLY A 20 6.77 17.48 12.35
N SER A 21 7.17 18.71 11.98
CA SER A 21 8.46 19.02 11.36
C SER A 21 9.35 19.97 12.17
N ILE A 22 8.92 20.39 13.37
CA ILE A 22 9.71 21.27 14.26
C ILE A 22 11.00 20.56 14.71
N ASP A 23 12.05 21.33 15.01
CA ASP A 23 13.35 20.84 15.49
C ASP A 23 13.96 19.74 14.61
N ASN A 24 13.77 19.88 13.29
CA ASN A 24 14.20 18.94 12.24
C ASN A 24 13.61 17.53 12.40
N ALA A 25 12.49 17.36 13.12
CA ALA A 25 11.85 16.06 13.31
C ALA A 25 11.43 15.41 11.97
N GLY A 26 10.98 16.19 11.00
CA GLY A 26 10.61 15.70 9.66
C GLY A 26 11.80 15.19 8.86
N GLU A 27 12.95 15.86 8.97
CA GLU A 27 14.20 15.44 8.32
C GLU A 27 14.75 14.17 8.97
N ARG A 28 14.77 14.09 10.31
CA ARG A 28 15.16 12.89 11.05
C ARG A 28 14.31 11.68 10.66
N ARG A 29 12.99 11.85 10.57
CA ARG A 29 12.06 10.81 10.12
C ARG A 29 12.37 10.34 8.71
N SER A 30 12.57 11.28 7.79
CA SER A 30 12.90 11.00 6.39
C SER A 30 14.21 10.24 6.25
N MET A 31 15.24 10.64 7.01
CA MET A 31 16.54 9.98 7.01
C MET A 31 16.45 8.56 7.59
N ALA A 32 15.81 8.38 8.74
CA ALA A 32 15.69 7.07 9.39
C ALA A 32 14.94 6.06 8.50
N LEU A 33 13.84 6.48 7.86
CA LEU A 33 13.09 5.59 6.96
C LEU A 33 13.85 5.31 5.67
N ARG A 34 14.61 6.27 5.15
CA ARG A 34 15.48 6.05 3.98
C ARG A 34 16.58 5.06 4.28
N GLU A 35 17.24 5.17 5.43
CA GLU A 35 18.26 4.22 5.86
C GLU A 35 17.71 2.80 6.00
N ILE A 36 16.51 2.64 6.59
CA ILE A 36 15.83 1.35 6.65
C ILE A 36 15.56 0.80 5.24
N LEU A 37 15.03 1.62 4.34
CA LEU A 37 14.74 1.21 2.96
C LEU A 37 16.02 0.80 2.23
N ASP A 38 17.08 1.61 2.28
CA ASP A 38 18.33 1.37 1.56
C ASP A 38 19.00 0.08 2.04
N ASN A 39 19.11 -0.12 3.36
CA ASN A 39 19.63 -1.36 3.94
C ASN A 39 18.81 -2.58 3.52
N PHE A 40 17.48 -2.46 3.51
CA PHE A 40 16.59 -3.53 3.08
C PHE A 40 16.71 -3.83 1.58
N GLN A 41 16.88 -2.81 0.73
CA GLN A 41 17.13 -3.02 -0.70
C GLN A 41 18.43 -3.79 -0.95
N GLU A 42 19.48 -3.54 -0.16
CA GLU A 42 20.72 -4.32 -0.22
C GLU A 42 20.50 -5.78 0.19
N GLU A 43 19.78 -6.04 1.28
CA GLU A 43 19.43 -7.41 1.71
C GLU A 43 18.65 -8.15 0.62
N LEU A 44 17.62 -7.53 0.05
CA LEU A 44 16.87 -8.09 -1.07
C LEU A 44 17.77 -8.35 -2.28
N SER A 45 18.72 -7.45 -2.55
CA SER A 45 19.69 -7.63 -3.62
C SER A 45 20.58 -8.85 -3.39
N ARG A 46 21.10 -9.06 -2.17
CA ARG A 46 21.89 -10.26 -1.85
C ARG A 46 21.07 -11.54 -1.95
N LEU A 47 19.84 -11.53 -1.41
CA LEU A 47 18.92 -12.67 -1.50
C LEU A 47 18.60 -13.06 -2.94
N GLN A 48 18.40 -12.07 -3.81
CA GLN A 48 18.06 -12.29 -5.22
C GLN A 48 19.27 -12.54 -6.13
N ASN A 49 20.50 -12.40 -5.63
CA ASN A 49 21.73 -12.61 -6.39
C ASN A 49 22.70 -13.53 -5.63
N PRO A 50 22.35 -14.81 -5.44
CA PRO A 50 23.21 -15.75 -4.73
C PRO A 50 24.51 -16.02 -5.49
N ALA A 51 25.64 -16.12 -4.77
CA ALA A 51 26.95 -16.41 -5.37
C ALA A 51 27.00 -17.74 -6.12
N ASN A 52 26.23 -18.74 -5.66
CA ASN A 52 26.07 -20.02 -6.34
C ASN A 52 24.57 -20.33 -6.56
N CYS A 53 24.09 -20.00 -7.75
CA CYS A 53 22.69 -20.23 -8.17
C CYS A 53 22.29 -21.71 -8.10
N SER A 54 23.20 -22.63 -8.44
CA SER A 54 22.96 -24.07 -8.38
C SER A 54 22.80 -24.56 -6.95
N ALA A 55 23.41 -23.94 -5.95
CA ALA A 55 23.24 -24.31 -4.54
C ALA A 55 22.10 -23.56 -3.84
N ALA A 56 21.67 -22.42 -4.38
CA ALA A 56 20.65 -21.57 -3.77
C ALA A 56 19.30 -22.27 -3.64
N ARG A 57 18.66 -22.09 -2.47
CA ARG A 57 17.26 -22.47 -2.25
C ARG A 57 16.38 -21.47 -2.96
N LYS A 58 15.36 -21.96 -3.66
CA LYS A 58 14.48 -21.15 -4.51
C LYS A 58 13.02 -21.26 -4.09
N LEU A 59 12.29 -20.19 -4.31
CA LEU A 59 10.83 -20.15 -4.19
C LEU A 59 10.25 -19.73 -5.54
N VAL A 60 9.45 -20.60 -6.14
CA VAL A 60 8.81 -20.38 -7.44
C VAL A 60 7.48 -19.67 -7.21
N CYS A 61 7.28 -18.56 -7.93
CA CYS A 61 6.05 -17.78 -7.93
C CYS A 61 5.42 -17.75 -9.32
N THR A 62 4.10 -17.90 -9.41
CA THR A 62 3.36 -17.92 -10.68
C THR A 62 2.67 -16.59 -10.95
N LEU A 63 3.07 -15.85 -11.99
CA LEU A 63 2.53 -14.50 -12.26
C LEU A 63 1.03 -14.46 -12.64
N ASN A 64 0.56 -15.48 -13.37
CA ASN A 64 -0.75 -15.45 -14.04
C ASN A 64 -1.93 -15.81 -13.12
N LYS A 65 -1.97 -15.27 -11.90
CA LYS A 65 -3.19 -15.31 -11.08
C LYS A 65 -4.36 -14.73 -11.88
N ALA A 66 -5.54 -15.35 -11.78
CA ALA A 66 -6.75 -14.98 -12.54
C ALA A 66 -7.39 -13.66 -12.06
N CYS A 67 -6.66 -12.56 -12.20
CA CYS A 67 -7.07 -11.22 -11.79
C CYS A 67 -6.32 -10.14 -12.59
N GLY A 68 -6.59 -8.87 -12.30
CA GLY A 68 -5.96 -7.72 -12.94
C GLY A 68 -4.51 -7.46 -12.46
N PHE A 69 -3.81 -6.54 -13.14
CA PHE A 69 -2.40 -6.20 -12.90
C PHE A 69 -2.08 -5.92 -11.43
N GLY A 70 -2.82 -5.03 -10.76
CA GLY A 70 -2.56 -4.69 -9.35
C GLY A 70 -2.62 -5.91 -8.43
N CYS A 71 -3.58 -6.80 -8.66
CA CYS A 71 -3.70 -8.07 -7.92
C CYS A 71 -2.53 -9.03 -8.21
N GLN A 72 -2.04 -9.11 -9.46
CA GLN A 72 -0.87 -9.92 -9.81
C GLN A 72 0.43 -9.35 -9.21
N ILE A 73 0.57 -8.02 -9.15
CA ILE A 73 1.69 -7.36 -8.49
C ILE A 73 1.67 -7.66 -6.99
N HIS A 74 0.53 -7.57 -6.32
CA HIS A 74 0.43 -8.02 -4.92
C HIS A 74 0.74 -9.51 -4.78
N HIS A 75 0.29 -10.37 -5.69
CA HIS A 75 0.68 -11.78 -5.62
C HIS A 75 2.20 -11.97 -5.69
N ALA A 76 2.90 -11.26 -6.59
CA ALA A 76 4.37 -11.28 -6.65
C ALA A 76 5.00 -10.75 -5.36
N THR A 77 4.48 -9.66 -4.80
CA THR A 77 4.93 -9.10 -3.50
C THR A 77 4.75 -10.10 -2.36
N TYR A 78 3.62 -10.80 -2.31
CA TYR A 78 3.34 -11.87 -1.34
C TYR A 78 4.37 -12.99 -1.46
N CYS A 79 4.64 -13.46 -2.68
CA CYS A 79 5.68 -14.46 -2.91
C CYS A 79 7.03 -13.97 -2.41
N PHE A 80 7.36 -12.70 -2.63
CA PHE A 80 8.65 -12.15 -2.25
C PHE A 80 8.81 -12.00 -0.74
N ILE A 81 7.75 -11.62 -0.02
CA ILE A 81 7.71 -11.60 1.45
C ILE A 81 8.00 -13.01 2.01
N VAL A 82 7.32 -14.03 1.49
CA VAL A 82 7.55 -15.43 1.91
C VAL A 82 8.95 -15.90 1.53
N SER A 83 9.44 -15.51 0.35
CA SER A 83 10.80 -15.83 -0.10
C SER A 83 11.87 -15.26 0.84
N TYR A 84 11.73 -13.99 1.22
CA TYR A 84 12.61 -13.33 2.19
C TYR A 84 12.54 -14.02 3.55
N ALA A 85 11.34 -14.33 4.03
CA ALA A 85 11.13 -14.98 5.31
C ALA A 85 11.54 -16.47 5.35
N THR A 86 11.80 -17.10 4.20
CA THR A 86 12.28 -18.48 4.11
C THR A 86 13.73 -18.59 3.61
N LYS A 87 14.41 -17.45 3.45
CA LYS A 87 15.77 -17.35 2.89
C LYS A 87 15.91 -18.05 1.53
N ARG A 88 14.89 -17.89 0.70
CA ARG A 88 14.84 -18.45 -0.66
C ARG A 88 14.97 -17.32 -1.65
N THR A 89 15.71 -17.56 -2.72
CA THR A 89 15.70 -16.66 -3.87
C THR A 89 14.38 -16.86 -4.62
N MET A 90 13.62 -15.78 -4.81
CA MET A 90 12.37 -15.82 -5.54
C MET A 90 12.68 -15.91 -7.04
N VAL A 91 11.95 -16.77 -7.75
CA VAL A 91 11.98 -16.90 -9.20
C VAL A 91 10.56 -16.95 -9.75
N PHE A 92 10.35 -16.41 -10.95
CA PHE A 92 9.08 -16.59 -11.64
C PHE A 92 9.09 -17.90 -12.41
N LEU A 93 7.96 -18.62 -12.38
CA LEU A 93 7.76 -19.79 -13.22
C LEU A 93 8.01 -19.40 -14.69
N ASN A 94 8.82 -20.19 -15.39
CA ASN A 94 9.22 -19.97 -16.79
C ASN A 94 9.79 -18.55 -17.05
N ASP A 95 10.55 -17.99 -16.11
CA ASP A 95 11.07 -16.61 -16.16
C ASP A 95 9.98 -15.53 -16.36
N GLY A 96 8.75 -15.86 -16.01
CA GLY A 96 7.59 -15.00 -16.23
C GLY A 96 7.14 -14.93 -17.69
N TYR A 97 7.60 -15.84 -18.56
CA TYR A 97 7.09 -15.98 -19.92
C TYR A 97 5.59 -16.27 -19.92
N SER A 98 4.91 -15.84 -20.98
CA SER A 98 3.45 -15.91 -21.10
C SER A 98 2.68 -15.09 -20.05
N TRP A 99 3.30 -14.08 -19.43
CA TRP A 99 2.56 -13.15 -18.60
C TRP A 99 1.51 -12.40 -19.42
N ARG A 100 0.25 -12.40 -18.99
CA ARG A 100 -0.88 -11.84 -19.78
C ARG A 100 -0.73 -10.36 -20.14
N TYR A 101 0.12 -9.61 -19.43
CA TYR A 101 0.38 -8.19 -19.67
C TYR A 101 1.59 -7.93 -20.58
N SER A 102 2.43 -8.94 -20.84
CA SER A 102 3.57 -8.82 -21.75
C SER A 102 3.99 -10.19 -22.28
N ALA A 103 3.95 -10.35 -23.61
CA ALA A 103 4.46 -11.56 -24.27
C ALA A 103 5.97 -11.76 -24.04
N GLU A 104 6.70 -10.67 -23.75
CA GLU A 104 8.13 -10.68 -23.40
C GLU A 104 8.37 -10.96 -21.90
N GLY A 105 7.31 -11.19 -21.12
CA GLY A 105 7.36 -11.53 -19.71
C GLY A 105 7.66 -10.35 -18.78
N TRP A 106 7.97 -10.66 -17.52
CA TRP A 106 8.24 -9.66 -16.47
C TRP A 106 9.38 -8.71 -16.84
N ASN A 107 10.46 -9.26 -17.37
CA ASN A 107 11.70 -8.54 -17.70
C ASN A 107 11.59 -7.57 -18.87
N TYR A 108 10.45 -7.53 -19.57
CA TYR A 108 10.12 -6.41 -20.45
C TYR A 108 9.96 -5.11 -19.67
N ALA A 109 9.23 -5.19 -18.56
CA ALA A 109 8.82 -4.03 -17.80
C ALA A 109 9.74 -3.74 -16.61
N PHE A 110 10.13 -4.79 -15.88
CA PHE A 110 10.77 -4.67 -14.57
C PHE A 110 12.01 -5.55 -14.46
N LEU A 111 13.01 -5.09 -13.72
CA LEU A 111 14.26 -5.81 -13.51
C LEU A 111 14.06 -6.97 -12.53
N PHE A 112 14.35 -8.19 -12.98
CA PHE A 112 14.40 -9.36 -12.11
C PHE A 112 15.40 -10.42 -12.61
N CYS A 113 16.00 -11.16 -11.68
CA CYS A 113 17.04 -12.14 -12.00
C CYS A 113 16.43 -13.42 -12.61
N LYS A 114 17.07 -13.98 -13.65
CA LYS A 114 16.71 -15.27 -14.25
C LYS A 114 17.61 -16.35 -13.64
N LEU A 115 17.06 -17.15 -12.73
CA LEU A 115 17.88 -18.06 -11.89
C LEU A 115 17.44 -19.53 -11.98
N LEU A 116 16.46 -19.89 -12.80
CA LEU A 116 16.13 -21.30 -12.98
C LEU A 116 17.16 -21.94 -13.92
N GLN A 117 17.87 -22.94 -13.40
CA GLN A 117 18.67 -23.88 -14.20
C GLN A 117 17.85 -25.13 -14.49
N ASP A 118 18.07 -25.74 -15.66
CA ASP A 118 17.42 -27.00 -16.04
C ASP A 118 17.71 -28.12 -15.03
N GLY A 119 16.66 -28.83 -14.58
CA GLY A 119 16.77 -30.08 -13.81
C GLY A 119 16.47 -30.01 -12.30
N ASP A 120 16.21 -28.83 -11.72
CA ASP A 120 15.79 -28.74 -10.32
C ASP A 120 14.35 -29.29 -10.13
N ARG A 121 14.16 -30.25 -9.22
CA ARG A 121 12.83 -30.81 -8.91
C ARG A 121 12.02 -29.85 -8.03
N GLU A 122 10.94 -29.31 -8.58
CA GLU A 122 9.96 -28.50 -7.86
C GLU A 122 9.18 -29.36 -6.85
N SER A 123 9.02 -28.85 -5.62
CA SER A 123 8.21 -29.46 -4.56
C SER A 123 7.11 -28.50 -4.11
N GLU A 124 6.01 -29.04 -3.60
CA GLU A 124 4.88 -28.25 -3.11
C GLU A 124 5.20 -27.48 -1.82
N TRP A 125 4.45 -26.41 -1.58
CA TRP A 125 4.48 -25.65 -0.33
C TRP A 125 4.33 -26.57 0.90
N GLY A 126 5.11 -26.29 1.95
CA GLY A 126 5.20 -27.13 3.16
C GLY A 126 6.36 -28.14 3.14
N SER A 127 7.02 -28.34 2.01
CA SER A 127 8.23 -29.16 1.91
C SER A 127 9.49 -28.38 2.32
N ASP A 128 9.64 -28.04 3.60
CA ASP A 128 10.69 -27.11 4.06
C ASP A 128 12.11 -27.51 3.65
N GLN A 129 12.43 -28.81 3.59
CA GLN A 129 13.75 -29.30 3.18
C GLN A 129 14.00 -29.23 1.68
N ALA A 130 12.97 -28.98 0.86
CA ALA A 130 13.12 -28.91 -0.58
C ALA A 130 14.01 -27.75 -1.01
N LYS A 131 14.89 -27.98 -1.99
CA LYS A 131 15.72 -26.94 -2.58
C LYS A 131 14.89 -25.93 -3.37
N VAL A 132 13.91 -26.40 -4.15
CA VAL A 132 12.98 -25.58 -4.93
C VAL A 132 11.57 -25.86 -4.46
N MET A 133 10.87 -24.80 -4.06
CA MET A 133 9.52 -24.86 -3.50
C MET A 133 8.57 -23.98 -4.32
N SER A 134 7.43 -24.53 -4.71
CA SER A 134 6.35 -23.80 -5.37
C SER A 134 5.44 -23.16 -4.34
N LEU A 135 5.19 -21.86 -4.46
CA LEU A 135 4.25 -21.16 -3.59
C LEU A 135 2.93 -20.93 -4.33
N PRO A 136 1.80 -21.50 -3.86
CA PRO A 136 0.51 -21.26 -4.48
C PRO A 136 0.03 -19.82 -4.20
N ILE A 137 -1.07 -19.44 -4.87
CA ILE A 137 -1.80 -18.22 -4.53
C ILE A 137 -2.24 -18.26 -3.07
N VAL A 138 -2.27 -17.09 -2.41
CA VAL A 138 -2.60 -16.97 -0.99
C VAL A 138 -3.96 -17.58 -0.64
N ASP A 139 -4.92 -17.55 -1.57
CA ASP A 139 -6.28 -18.09 -1.40
C ASP A 139 -6.31 -19.63 -1.27
N SER A 140 -5.27 -20.31 -1.77
CA SER A 140 -5.13 -21.78 -1.72
C SER A 140 -4.07 -22.22 -0.72
N LEU A 141 -3.53 -21.29 0.08
CA LEU A 141 -2.44 -21.57 1.00
C LEU A 141 -2.97 -22.30 2.24
N ILE A 142 -2.56 -23.55 2.40
CA ILE A 142 -2.81 -24.33 3.61
C ILE A 142 -1.76 -23.94 4.65
N ASN A 143 -2.20 -23.59 5.88
CA ASN A 143 -1.36 -23.11 6.98
C ASN A 143 -0.51 -21.90 6.59
N PRO A 144 -1.12 -20.70 6.46
CA PRO A 144 -0.40 -19.50 6.07
C PRO A 144 0.75 -19.19 7.06
N PRO A 145 1.94 -18.81 6.57
CA PRO A 145 3.06 -18.49 7.44
C PRO A 145 2.80 -17.20 8.23
N PRO A 146 3.46 -16.99 9.39
CA PRO A 146 3.22 -15.83 10.24
C PRO A 146 3.75 -14.51 9.63
N TYR A 147 4.47 -14.57 8.52
CA TYR A 147 5.13 -13.43 7.88
C TYR A 147 4.23 -12.62 6.95
N LEU A 148 2.98 -13.04 6.75
CA LEU A 148 2.06 -12.34 5.86
C LEU A 148 1.70 -10.96 6.40
N PRO A 149 1.43 -9.97 5.53
CA PRO A 149 0.86 -8.69 5.94
C PRO A 149 -0.35 -8.91 6.86
N LEU A 150 -0.64 -8.07 7.84
CA LEU A 150 -0.01 -6.78 8.14
C LEU A 150 1.19 -6.91 9.11
N ALA A 151 1.88 -8.06 9.14
CA ALA A 151 3.05 -8.25 9.98
C ALA A 151 4.22 -7.34 9.60
N ILE A 152 4.97 -6.90 10.62
CA ILE A 152 6.24 -6.19 10.48
C ILE A 152 7.37 -6.93 11.22
N PRO A 153 8.62 -6.80 10.75
CA PRO A 153 9.77 -7.45 11.37
C PRO A 153 10.15 -6.84 12.72
N LYS A 154 10.36 -7.71 13.72
CA LYS A 154 10.75 -7.34 15.10
C LYS A 154 12.04 -6.53 15.18
N SER A 155 13.00 -6.79 14.28
CA SER A 155 14.31 -6.12 14.27
C SER A 155 14.20 -4.61 14.05
N ILE A 156 13.23 -4.15 13.25
CA ILE A 156 13.02 -2.73 12.93
C ILE A 156 11.67 -2.19 13.43
N SER A 157 10.86 -3.00 14.10
CA SER A 157 9.49 -2.61 14.49
C SER A 157 9.45 -1.35 15.35
N GLN A 158 10.38 -1.19 16.29
CA GLN A 158 10.44 0.01 17.13
C GLN A 158 10.71 1.27 16.32
N LEU A 159 11.64 1.21 15.35
CA LEU A 159 11.94 2.33 14.47
C LEU A 159 10.75 2.66 13.56
N LEU A 160 10.13 1.63 12.97
CA LEU A 160 8.96 1.83 12.12
C LEU A 160 7.79 2.45 12.91
N LEU A 161 7.52 1.98 14.13
CA LEU A 161 6.47 2.53 14.99
C LEU A 161 6.77 3.95 15.46
N THR A 162 8.06 4.33 15.52
CA THR A 162 8.48 5.68 15.88
C THR A 162 8.37 6.64 14.70
N PHE A 163 8.70 6.18 13.49
CA PHE A 163 8.91 7.05 12.33
C PHE A 163 7.85 6.92 11.23
N HIS A 164 7.00 5.90 11.22
CA HIS A 164 6.02 5.71 10.15
C HIS A 164 4.59 5.65 10.68
N SER A 165 3.68 6.40 10.04
CA SER A 165 2.28 6.48 10.46
C SER A 165 1.47 5.19 10.19
N ASN A 166 1.97 4.33 9.31
CA ASN A 166 1.38 3.03 8.99
C ASN A 166 2.49 1.99 8.69
N PRO A 167 3.13 1.39 9.71
CA PRO A 167 4.30 0.51 9.52
C PRO A 167 4.09 -0.68 8.56
N PRO A 168 2.96 -1.39 8.56
CA PRO A 168 2.74 -2.52 7.65
C PRO A 168 2.83 -2.14 6.17
N VAL A 169 2.22 -1.01 5.76
CA VAL A 169 2.30 -0.58 4.35
C VAL A 169 3.72 -0.17 3.97
N PHE A 170 4.48 0.46 4.88
CA PHE A 170 5.89 0.78 4.61
C PHE A 170 6.69 -0.49 4.39
N PHE A 171 6.51 -1.52 5.22
CA PHE A 171 7.19 -2.81 5.06
C PHE A 171 6.85 -3.47 3.71
N VAL A 172 5.56 -3.52 3.34
CA VAL A 172 5.10 -4.01 2.02
C VAL A 172 5.74 -3.20 0.88
N SER A 173 5.84 -1.87 1.05
CA SER A 173 6.39 -0.99 0.01
C SER A 173 7.84 -1.30 -0.33
N MET A 174 8.64 -1.80 0.62
CA MET A 174 10.05 -2.08 0.38
C MET A 174 10.25 -3.24 -0.61
N PHE A 175 9.41 -4.27 -0.53
CA PHE A 175 9.39 -5.37 -1.51
C PHE A 175 8.87 -4.90 -2.86
N LEU A 176 7.77 -4.13 -2.85
CA LEU A 176 7.17 -3.61 -4.05
C LEU A 176 8.11 -2.68 -4.81
N HIS A 177 8.87 -1.84 -4.09
CA HIS A 177 9.89 -0.96 -4.63
C HIS A 177 10.98 -1.75 -5.38
N TYR A 178 11.44 -2.86 -4.81
CA TYR A 178 12.42 -3.73 -5.46
C TYR A 178 11.86 -4.44 -6.70
N LEU A 179 10.64 -4.99 -6.59
CA LEU A 179 9.98 -5.71 -7.69
C LEU A 179 9.69 -4.78 -8.87
N MET A 180 9.22 -3.57 -8.62
CA MET A 180 8.80 -2.63 -9.66
C MET A 180 9.93 -1.73 -10.17
N ARG A 181 11.20 -2.11 -9.98
CA ARG A 181 12.34 -1.40 -10.59
C ARG A 181 12.23 -1.48 -12.11
N PRO A 182 12.03 -0.37 -12.83
CA PRO A 182 11.80 -0.40 -14.27
C PRO A 182 13.08 -0.79 -15.03
N THR A 183 12.90 -1.45 -16.17
CA THR A 183 14.00 -1.67 -17.14
C THR A 183 14.46 -0.34 -17.73
N PRO A 184 15.68 -0.23 -18.31
CA PRO A 184 16.12 1.02 -18.96
C PRO A 184 15.14 1.54 -20.02
N TYR A 185 14.50 0.63 -20.75
CA TYR A 185 13.45 0.96 -21.73
C TYR A 185 12.23 1.62 -21.07
N ILE A 186 11.68 1.01 -20.01
CA ILE A 186 10.53 1.59 -19.29
C ILE A 186 10.92 2.87 -18.54
N SER A 187 12.10 2.92 -17.93
CA SER A 187 12.64 4.11 -17.25
C SER A 187 12.65 5.32 -18.16
N LYS A 188 13.12 5.16 -19.41
CA LYS A 188 13.10 6.23 -20.42
C LYS A 188 11.68 6.73 -20.69
N ARG A 189 10.72 5.82 -20.87
CA ARG A 189 9.32 6.18 -21.13
C ARG A 189 8.65 6.87 -19.94
N ILE A 190 8.98 6.45 -18.71
CA ILE A 190 8.54 7.12 -17.49
C ILE A 190 9.10 8.55 -17.44
N ALA A 191 10.39 8.73 -17.74
CA ALA A 191 11.01 10.05 -17.77
C ALA A 191 10.36 10.98 -18.81
N GLU A 192 10.16 10.51 -20.05
CA GLU A 192 9.47 11.25 -21.12
C GLU A 192 8.02 11.60 -20.76
N ALA A 193 7.33 10.73 -20.02
CA ALA A 193 6.00 11.00 -19.49
C ALA A 193 6.02 12.02 -18.37
N ALA A 194 7.03 11.95 -17.47
CA ALA A 194 7.18 12.85 -16.35
C ALA A 194 7.51 14.29 -16.78
N GLU A 195 8.28 14.49 -17.86
CA GLU A 195 8.57 15.81 -18.43
C GLU A 195 7.31 16.57 -18.86
N LYS A 196 6.24 15.86 -19.21
CA LYS A 196 4.96 16.45 -19.61
C LYS A 196 4.14 16.93 -18.41
N ILE A 197 4.51 16.53 -17.19
CA ILE A 197 3.82 16.92 -15.96
C ILE A 197 4.68 17.98 -15.26
N PRO A 198 4.15 19.18 -15.00
CA PRO A 198 4.94 20.25 -14.39
C PRO A 198 5.13 20.06 -12.87
N PHE A 199 5.77 18.98 -12.43
CA PHE A 199 5.92 18.61 -11.00
C PHE A 199 6.59 19.71 -10.16
N ASP A 200 7.39 20.58 -10.78
CA ASP A 200 8.07 21.73 -10.19
C ASP A 200 7.11 22.88 -9.79
N LYS A 201 5.92 22.96 -10.38
CA LYS A 201 4.96 24.06 -10.14
C LYS A 201 4.14 23.94 -8.84
N GLY A 202 4.60 23.12 -7.90
CA GLY A 202 3.95 22.92 -6.60
C GLY A 202 3.18 21.60 -6.45
N PRO A 203 2.43 21.43 -5.36
CA PRO A 203 1.86 20.14 -4.99
C PRO A 203 0.79 19.64 -5.96
N ILE A 204 0.69 18.31 -6.09
CA ILE A 204 -0.30 17.62 -6.92
C ILE A 204 -1.05 16.57 -6.08
N VAL A 205 -2.37 16.55 -6.18
CA VAL A 205 -3.21 15.47 -5.64
C VAL A 205 -3.48 14.44 -6.74
N GLY A 206 -3.15 13.19 -6.50
CA GLY A 206 -3.51 12.07 -7.36
C GLY A 206 -4.94 11.64 -7.09
N ILE A 207 -5.75 11.48 -8.13
CA ILE A 207 -7.12 11.01 -8.05
C ILE A 207 -7.23 9.75 -8.90
N GLN A 208 -7.54 8.61 -8.28
CA GLN A 208 -7.75 7.34 -8.98
C GLN A 208 -9.24 6.99 -8.93
N ILE A 209 -9.88 7.02 -10.10
CA ILE A 209 -11.29 6.70 -10.29
C ILE A 209 -11.37 5.35 -10.99
N ARG A 210 -12.08 4.40 -10.39
CA ARG A 210 -12.36 3.08 -10.98
C ARG A 210 -13.86 2.93 -11.14
N ARG A 211 -14.38 2.87 -12.36
CA ARG A 211 -15.83 2.77 -12.62
C ARG A 211 -16.24 1.50 -13.36
N THR A 212 -15.54 1.11 -14.43
CA THR A 212 -16.08 0.20 -15.47
C THR A 212 -16.51 -1.19 -14.96
N ASP A 213 -15.61 -2.15 -14.80
CA ASP A 213 -15.91 -3.55 -14.42
C ASP A 213 -16.16 -3.76 -12.92
N LYS A 214 -16.01 -2.71 -12.10
CA LYS A 214 -16.02 -2.81 -10.63
C LYS A 214 -17.27 -2.25 -9.98
N VAL A 215 -18.00 -1.35 -10.65
CA VAL A 215 -19.26 -0.81 -10.11
C VAL A 215 -20.32 -1.91 -10.09
N GLY A 216 -20.88 -2.18 -8.91
CA GLY A 216 -21.94 -3.17 -8.71
C GLY A 216 -21.47 -4.61 -8.43
N THR A 217 -20.16 -4.86 -8.44
CA THR A 217 -19.56 -6.16 -8.07
C THR A 217 -18.63 -6.01 -6.86
N GLU A 218 -17.63 -5.14 -6.97
CA GLU A 218 -16.56 -4.99 -5.97
C GLU A 218 -16.51 -3.59 -5.33
N ALA A 219 -17.11 -2.58 -5.96
CA ALA A 219 -17.13 -1.21 -5.45
C ALA A 219 -18.43 -0.47 -5.82
N ALA A 220 -18.72 0.61 -5.09
CA ALA A 220 -19.81 1.51 -5.40
C ALA A 220 -19.39 2.55 -6.46
N PHE A 221 -20.38 3.13 -7.15
CA PHE A 221 -20.13 4.30 -8.00
C PHE A 221 -19.90 5.55 -7.13
N HIS A 222 -18.84 6.28 -7.42
CA HIS A 222 -18.55 7.57 -6.80
C HIS A 222 -18.41 8.67 -7.87
N PRO A 223 -19.15 9.79 -7.76
CA PRO A 223 -19.04 10.91 -8.70
C PRO A 223 -17.72 11.66 -8.51
N LEU A 224 -17.18 12.27 -9.59
CA LEU A 224 -15.92 13.03 -9.54
C LEU A 224 -15.92 14.13 -8.45
N SER A 225 -17.07 14.75 -8.20
CA SER A 225 -17.23 15.79 -7.17
C SER A 225 -16.88 15.31 -5.76
N GLU A 226 -17.08 14.02 -5.46
CA GLU A 226 -16.73 13.43 -4.17
C GLU A 226 -15.21 13.35 -4.00
N TYR A 227 -14.48 12.90 -5.01
CA TYR A 227 -13.01 12.89 -5.01
C TYR A 227 -12.45 14.31 -4.89
N MET A 228 -12.99 15.24 -5.70
CA MET A 228 -12.50 16.62 -5.74
C MET A 228 -12.72 17.37 -4.43
N LYS A 229 -13.76 17.03 -3.66
CA LYS A 229 -13.99 17.56 -2.30
C LYS A 229 -12.80 17.26 -1.38
N TRP A 230 -12.30 16.03 -1.39
CA TRP A 230 -11.17 15.64 -0.53
C TRP A 230 -9.84 16.21 -1.00
N ALA A 231 -9.65 16.35 -2.32
CA ALA A 231 -8.52 17.09 -2.86
C ALA A 231 -8.52 18.57 -2.39
N GLU A 232 -9.68 19.25 -2.43
CA GLU A 232 -9.79 20.64 -1.95
C GLU A 232 -9.55 20.75 -0.43
N HIS A 233 -10.05 19.80 0.36
CA HIS A 233 -9.77 19.75 1.80
C HIS A 233 -8.27 19.64 2.07
N TRP A 234 -7.57 18.76 1.35
CA TRP A 234 -6.13 18.60 1.48
C TRP A 234 -5.39 19.90 1.11
N PHE A 235 -5.71 20.53 -0.03
CA PHE A 235 -5.12 21.82 -0.40
C PHE A 235 -5.35 22.87 0.69
N LYS A 236 -6.55 22.97 1.26
CA LYS A 236 -6.82 23.92 2.36
C LYS A 236 -5.94 23.67 3.58
N ILE A 237 -5.77 22.42 3.99
CA ILE A 237 -4.91 22.03 5.11
C ILE A 237 -3.45 22.40 4.82
N GLU A 238 -2.97 22.11 3.61
CA GLU A 238 -1.62 22.43 3.15
C GLU A 238 -1.37 23.94 3.08
N GLU A 239 -2.37 24.73 2.68
CA GLU A 239 -2.28 26.19 2.69
C GLU A 239 -2.08 26.74 4.12
N TYR A 240 -2.72 26.14 5.12
CA TYR A 240 -2.49 26.47 6.54
C TYR A 240 -1.10 26.02 7.00
N ARG A 241 -0.68 24.81 6.65
CA ARG A 241 0.65 24.26 7.00
C ARG A 241 1.78 25.12 6.46
N ALA A 242 1.75 25.41 5.16
CA ALA A 242 2.79 26.14 4.44
C ALA A 242 2.65 27.67 4.56
N LYS A 243 1.55 28.17 5.13
CA LYS A 243 1.20 29.60 5.20
C LYS A 243 1.26 30.28 3.82
N LYS A 244 0.89 29.55 2.76
CA LYS A 244 0.97 29.97 1.36
C LYS A 244 -0.20 29.39 0.58
N LYS A 245 -0.75 30.14 -0.37
CA LYS A 245 -1.77 29.63 -1.30
C LYS A 245 -1.16 28.75 -2.39
N PHE A 246 -1.87 27.71 -2.76
CA PHE A 246 -1.47 26.80 -3.84
C PHE A 246 -2.46 26.82 -5.00
N GLU A 247 -1.93 26.71 -6.22
CA GLU A 247 -2.76 26.36 -7.37
C GLU A 247 -3.30 24.93 -7.18
N ARG A 248 -4.60 24.73 -7.45
CA ARG A 248 -5.21 23.40 -7.35
C ARG A 248 -4.78 22.58 -8.56
N ARG A 249 -3.97 21.56 -8.30
CA ARG A 249 -3.43 20.69 -9.35
C ARG A 249 -3.79 19.25 -9.02
N VAL A 250 -4.46 18.59 -9.95
CA VAL A 250 -4.88 17.20 -9.82
C VAL A 250 -4.34 16.37 -10.98
N PHE A 251 -3.92 15.16 -10.68
CA PHE A 251 -3.61 14.13 -11.67
C PHE A 251 -4.72 13.09 -11.63
N ILE A 252 -5.41 12.87 -12.75
CA ILE A 252 -6.55 11.94 -12.79
C ILE A 252 -6.13 10.66 -13.52
N ALA A 253 -6.26 9.55 -12.81
CA ALA A 253 -6.11 8.19 -13.28
C ALA A 253 -7.49 7.52 -13.34
N THR A 254 -7.97 7.17 -14.52
CA THR A 254 -9.31 6.60 -14.70
C THR A 254 -9.35 5.58 -15.81
N ASP A 255 -10.18 4.56 -15.62
CA ASP A 255 -10.58 3.58 -16.63
C ASP A 255 -11.82 4.03 -17.43
N ASP A 256 -12.50 5.08 -16.97
CA ASP A 256 -13.67 5.68 -17.60
C ASP A 256 -13.28 7.01 -18.27
N SER A 257 -13.37 7.04 -19.60
CA SER A 257 -13.04 8.20 -20.41
C SER A 257 -14.01 9.37 -20.25
N THR A 258 -15.24 9.13 -19.78
CA THR A 258 -16.24 10.19 -19.58
C THR A 258 -15.83 11.17 -18.47
N VAL A 259 -15.03 10.73 -17.50
CA VAL A 259 -14.44 11.58 -16.46
C VAL A 259 -13.66 12.76 -17.04
N PHE A 260 -13.01 12.59 -18.20
CA PHE A 260 -12.27 13.68 -18.83
C PHE A 260 -13.17 14.79 -19.40
N SER A 261 -14.42 14.46 -19.73
CA SER A 261 -15.42 15.46 -20.10
C SER A 261 -16.02 16.17 -18.87
N GLU A 262 -16.13 15.47 -17.74
CA GLU A 262 -16.51 16.07 -16.45
C GLU A 262 -15.42 17.03 -15.94
N ALA A 263 -14.15 16.70 -16.18
CA ALA A 263 -13.00 17.47 -15.74
C ALA A 263 -12.63 18.59 -16.75
N ARG A 264 -12.81 19.86 -16.33
CA ARG A 264 -12.69 21.03 -17.23
C ARG A 264 -11.29 21.27 -17.86
N LYS A 265 -10.22 20.64 -17.35
CA LYS A 265 -8.84 20.63 -17.91
C LYS A 265 -8.09 19.41 -17.37
N THR A 266 -7.70 18.45 -18.21
CA THR A 266 -6.96 17.26 -17.75
C THR A 266 -5.81 16.91 -18.67
N LEU A 267 -4.68 16.54 -18.08
CA LEU A 267 -3.55 15.90 -18.78
C LEU A 267 -3.70 14.38 -18.59
N ALA A 268 -4.08 13.67 -19.65
CA ALA A 268 -4.12 12.21 -19.64
C ALA A 268 -2.72 11.66 -19.93
N LEU A 269 -2.20 10.80 -19.05
CA LEU A 269 -0.90 10.13 -19.26
C LEU A 269 -1.00 8.62 -19.00
N PHE A 270 -0.37 7.87 -19.91
CA PHE A 270 -0.48 6.42 -20.08
C PHE A 270 0.35 5.60 -19.06
N PHE A 271 0.73 6.18 -17.91
CA PHE A 271 1.55 5.52 -16.87
C PHE A 271 0.95 5.69 -15.47
N MET A 272 -0.28 5.20 -15.29
CA MET A 272 -1.11 5.40 -14.10
C MET A 272 -0.39 5.16 -12.76
N PHE A 273 0.31 4.03 -12.58
CA PHE A 273 0.96 3.71 -11.31
C PHE A 273 2.13 4.64 -11.00
N PHE A 274 2.98 4.87 -12.00
CA PHE A 274 4.17 5.71 -11.84
C PHE A 274 3.81 7.19 -11.66
N SER A 275 2.61 7.61 -12.05
CA SER A 275 2.14 8.99 -11.83
C SER A 275 1.39 9.18 -10.51
N LEU A 276 0.76 8.13 -9.96
CA LEU A 276 0.06 8.24 -8.67
C LEU A 276 1.02 8.29 -7.48
N TYR A 277 2.09 7.49 -7.47
CA TYR A 277 3.03 7.45 -6.32
C TYR A 277 3.90 8.71 -6.19
N VAL A 278 3.98 9.54 -7.24
CA VAL A 278 4.71 10.82 -7.22
C VAL A 278 3.84 12.00 -6.75
N CYS A 279 2.53 11.79 -6.61
CA CYS A 279 1.62 12.80 -6.06
C CYS A 279 1.84 12.97 -4.55
N ASN A 280 1.55 14.16 -4.03
CA ASN A 280 1.73 14.49 -2.61
C ASN A 280 0.63 13.91 -1.72
N TYR A 281 -0.52 13.59 -2.31
CA TYR A 281 -1.69 13.04 -1.65
C TYR A 281 -2.50 12.21 -2.65
N LEU A 282 -3.21 11.20 -2.17
CA LEU A 282 -4.01 10.30 -3.00
C LEU A 282 -5.47 10.32 -2.58
N VAL A 283 -6.40 10.51 -3.51
CA VAL A 283 -7.83 10.33 -3.28
C VAL A 283 -8.34 9.24 -4.20
N CYS A 284 -8.91 8.18 -3.65
CA CYS A 284 -9.31 7.01 -4.44
C CYS A 284 -10.30 6.12 -3.69
N THR A 285 -10.55 4.94 -4.24
CA THR A 285 -11.12 3.80 -3.52
C THR A 285 -10.04 2.78 -3.19
N PHE A 286 -9.90 2.40 -1.93
CA PHE A 286 -8.99 1.33 -1.52
C PHE A 286 -9.54 -0.06 -1.80
N SER A 287 -10.77 -0.23 -2.26
CA SER A 287 -11.20 -1.48 -2.94
C SER A 287 -10.38 -1.75 -4.20
N SER A 288 -9.90 -0.70 -4.88
CA SER A 288 -9.06 -0.78 -6.07
C SER A 288 -7.61 -1.14 -5.72
N GLN A 289 -7.18 -2.33 -6.15
CA GLN A 289 -5.78 -2.77 -6.08
C GLN A 289 -4.82 -1.76 -6.72
N VAL A 290 -5.27 -1.02 -7.74
CA VAL A 290 -4.49 0.01 -8.40
C VAL A 290 -4.12 1.14 -7.46
N CYS A 291 -5.11 1.61 -6.69
CA CYS A 291 -4.85 2.67 -5.73
C CYS A 291 -3.91 2.19 -4.62
N ARG A 292 -4.11 0.97 -4.11
CA ARG A 292 -3.26 0.40 -3.05
C ARG A 292 -1.80 0.29 -3.47
N VAL A 293 -1.52 -0.16 -4.71
CA VAL A 293 -0.15 -0.17 -5.26
C VAL A 293 0.44 1.25 -5.34
N GLY A 294 -0.34 2.24 -5.77
CA GLY A 294 0.10 3.64 -5.79
C GLY A 294 0.41 4.18 -4.40
N TYR A 295 -0.43 3.87 -3.41
CA TYR A 295 -0.24 4.22 -2.00
C TYR A 295 0.97 3.52 -1.37
N GLU A 296 1.20 2.25 -1.68
CA GLU A 296 2.38 1.51 -1.22
C GLU A 296 3.68 2.10 -1.78
N LEU A 297 3.76 2.31 -3.10
CA LEU A 297 4.93 2.94 -3.72
C LEU A 297 5.19 4.36 -3.22
N MET A 298 4.16 5.08 -2.79
CA MET A 298 4.29 6.41 -2.17
C MET A 298 5.13 6.35 -0.89
N GLN A 299 5.04 5.27 -0.11
CA GLN A 299 5.79 5.12 1.14
C GLN A 299 7.29 5.01 0.89
N ALA A 300 7.70 4.18 -0.08
CA ALA A 300 9.11 4.06 -0.46
C ALA A 300 9.69 5.36 -1.03
N ARG A 301 8.86 6.24 -1.61
CA ARG A 301 9.29 7.54 -2.14
C ARG A 301 9.46 8.61 -1.06
N PHE A 302 8.44 8.79 -0.22
CA PHE A 302 8.36 9.91 0.71
C PHE A 302 8.80 9.56 2.14
N GLY A 303 9.02 8.28 2.44
CA GLY A 303 9.20 7.82 3.81
C GLY A 303 7.84 7.71 4.48
N ASP A 304 7.50 8.67 5.37
CA ASP A 304 6.23 8.67 6.10
C ASP A 304 5.12 9.35 5.29
N ALA A 305 4.44 8.55 4.46
CA ALA A 305 3.26 8.96 3.72
C ALA A 305 2.01 8.14 4.14
N GLY A 306 2.05 7.55 5.35
CA GLY A 306 0.98 6.67 5.82
C GLY A 306 -0.37 7.38 5.91
N ASN A 307 -0.39 8.69 6.16
CA ASN A 307 -1.60 9.51 6.22
C ASN A 307 -1.89 10.29 4.93
N ASN A 308 -1.10 10.10 3.86
CA ASN A 308 -1.21 10.89 2.63
C ASN A 308 -2.25 10.32 1.65
N PHE A 309 -3.41 9.92 2.17
CA PHE A 309 -4.51 9.44 1.37
C PHE A 309 -5.87 9.81 1.96
N HIS A 310 -6.88 9.76 1.11
CA HIS A 310 -8.28 9.62 1.50
C HIS A 310 -8.94 8.55 0.63
N SER A 311 -9.44 7.49 1.27
CA SER A 311 -10.21 6.44 0.60
C SER A 311 -11.70 6.74 0.73
N LEU A 312 -12.47 6.56 -0.34
CA LEU A 312 -13.93 6.73 -0.32
C LEU A 312 -14.68 5.49 0.19
N ASP A 313 -13.98 4.36 0.34
CA ASP A 313 -14.55 3.10 0.77
C ASP A 313 -13.68 2.42 1.85
N ASP A 314 -12.85 1.45 1.47
CA ASP A 314 -12.11 0.60 2.39
C ASP A 314 -11.01 1.36 3.12
N ILE A 315 -10.62 0.84 4.28
CA ILE A 315 -9.31 1.14 4.88
C ILE A 315 -8.21 0.45 4.07
N TYR A 316 -6.93 0.75 4.35
CA TYR A 316 -5.85 0.00 3.72
C TYR A 316 -5.94 -1.47 4.12
N TYR A 317 -5.84 -2.35 3.14
CA TYR A 317 -5.72 -3.78 3.35
C TYR A 317 -4.87 -4.44 2.27
N TYR A 318 -4.36 -5.61 2.58
CA TYR A 318 -3.63 -6.47 1.67
C TYR A 318 -4.40 -7.79 1.50
N GLY A 319 -4.61 -8.22 0.25
CA GLY A 319 -5.39 -9.44 -0.02
C GLY A 319 -4.70 -10.69 0.57
N GLY A 320 -5.40 -11.44 1.41
CA GLY A 320 -4.83 -12.59 2.12
C GLY A 320 -4.03 -12.22 3.38
N GLN A 321 -4.20 -11.01 3.91
CA GLN A 321 -3.59 -10.59 5.16
C GLN A 321 -4.07 -11.39 6.39
N GLN A 322 -3.26 -11.37 7.44
CA GLN A 322 -3.66 -11.72 8.80
C GLN A 322 -4.78 -10.79 9.29
N ALA A 323 -5.52 -11.25 10.30
CA ALA A 323 -6.61 -10.48 10.88
C ALA A 323 -6.13 -9.08 11.30
N HIS A 324 -6.78 -8.05 10.75
CA HIS A 324 -6.54 -6.67 11.15
C HIS A 324 -7.27 -6.43 12.45
N GLU A 325 -6.52 -6.22 13.52
CA GLU A 325 -7.07 -6.04 14.85
C GLU A 325 -6.70 -4.70 15.47
N GLN A 326 -7.57 -4.23 16.34
CA GLN A 326 -7.39 -3.04 17.16
C GLN A 326 -7.62 -3.39 18.63
N ILE A 327 -7.15 -2.55 19.54
CA ILE A 327 -7.38 -2.67 20.98
C ILE A 327 -8.19 -1.47 21.44
N ALA A 328 -9.31 -1.70 22.13
CA ALA A 328 -10.08 -0.65 22.78
C ALA A 328 -9.25 0.01 23.89
N VAL A 329 -9.12 1.34 23.81
CA VAL A 329 -8.43 2.18 24.81
C VAL A 329 -9.39 2.98 25.67
N GLU A 330 -10.64 3.08 25.25
CA GLU A 330 -11.73 3.67 26.01
C GLU A 330 -12.96 2.77 25.98
N ALA A 331 -13.67 2.70 27.10
CA ALA A 331 -14.95 1.99 27.16
C ALA A 331 -16.03 2.71 26.34
N HIS A 332 -16.98 1.95 25.81
CA HIS A 332 -18.14 2.47 25.08
C HIS A 332 -19.35 1.62 25.40
N LYS A 333 -20.44 2.28 25.80
CA LYS A 333 -21.76 1.65 25.85
C LYS A 333 -22.50 1.96 24.55
N ALA A 334 -22.95 0.93 23.86
CA ALA A 334 -23.74 1.05 22.64
C ALA A 334 -24.97 1.91 22.90
N LYS A 335 -25.19 2.93 22.07
CA LYS A 335 -26.37 3.82 22.15
C LYS A 335 -27.51 3.36 21.26
N THR A 336 -27.22 2.53 20.28
CA THR A 336 -28.14 2.00 19.29
C THR A 336 -27.90 0.50 19.11
N ASN A 337 -28.86 -0.19 18.48
CA ASN A 337 -28.72 -1.63 18.18
C ASN A 337 -27.65 -1.92 17.11
N ASP A 338 -27.20 -0.88 16.40
CA ASP A 338 -26.15 -0.99 15.39
C ASP A 338 -24.74 -0.85 15.98
N GLU A 339 -24.62 -0.41 17.24
CA GLU A 339 -23.36 -0.22 17.96
C GLU A 339 -22.99 -1.45 18.82
N ILE A 340 -21.70 -1.59 19.11
CA ILE A 340 -21.16 -2.61 20.03
C ILE A 340 -20.62 -1.99 21.31
N ASP A 341 -20.77 -2.71 22.42
CA ASP A 341 -20.10 -2.38 23.67
C ASP A 341 -18.58 -2.63 23.54
N LEU A 342 -17.79 -1.72 24.12
CA LEU A 342 -16.34 -1.85 24.27
C LEU A 342 -15.96 -1.75 25.75
N GLU A 343 -15.09 -2.64 26.19
CA GLU A 343 -14.32 -2.52 27.42
C GLU A 343 -12.84 -2.25 27.10
N VAL A 344 -12.14 -1.54 27.97
CA VAL A 344 -10.71 -1.24 27.77
C VAL A 344 -9.93 -2.56 27.73
N GLY A 345 -9.16 -2.76 26.67
CA GLY A 345 -8.41 -4.00 26.41
C GLY A 345 -9.09 -4.97 25.44
N ASP A 346 -10.35 -4.74 25.08
CA ASP A 346 -11.03 -5.57 24.07
C ASP A 346 -10.29 -5.56 22.74
N VAL A 347 -10.14 -6.74 22.13
CA VAL A 347 -9.59 -6.88 20.79
C VAL A 347 -10.73 -6.80 19.78
N ILE A 348 -10.62 -5.91 18.81
CA ILE A 348 -11.63 -5.65 17.78
C ILE A 348 -11.07 -6.04 16.43
N GLY A 349 -11.71 -6.99 15.74
CA GLY A 349 -11.42 -7.27 14.33
C GLY A 349 -12.10 -6.21 13.46
N ILE A 350 -11.33 -5.24 12.96
CA ILE A 350 -11.88 -4.15 12.16
C ILE A 350 -12.27 -4.65 10.76
N ALA A 351 -13.46 -4.28 10.30
CA ALA A 351 -13.92 -4.51 8.93
C ALA A 351 -13.71 -3.27 8.05
N GLY A 352 -13.87 -2.07 8.61
CA GLY A 352 -13.66 -0.82 7.88
C GLY A 352 -13.96 0.43 8.70
N ASN A 353 -13.71 1.59 8.10
CA ASN A 353 -14.01 2.91 8.64
C ASN A 353 -15.07 3.57 7.76
N HIS A 354 -16.13 4.14 8.36
CA HIS A 354 -17.20 4.79 7.61
C HIS A 354 -16.92 6.28 7.32
N TRP A 355 -15.73 6.77 7.69
CA TRP A 355 -15.27 8.14 7.49
C TRP A 355 -16.19 9.21 8.10
N ASN A 356 -16.97 8.83 9.11
CA ASN A 356 -17.97 9.66 9.80
C ASN A 356 -17.78 9.71 11.33
N GLY A 357 -16.64 9.21 11.82
CA GLY A 357 -16.32 9.09 13.25
C GLY A 357 -16.59 7.70 13.84
N TYR A 358 -17.20 6.79 13.09
CA TYR A 358 -17.41 5.39 13.46
C TYR A 358 -16.70 4.43 12.51
N SER A 359 -16.21 3.34 13.08
CA SER A 359 -15.72 2.16 12.39
C SER A 359 -16.69 1.01 12.61
N LYS A 360 -16.55 -0.07 11.83
CA LYS A 360 -17.34 -1.30 11.98
C LYS A 360 -16.42 -2.49 12.17
N GLY A 361 -16.79 -3.41 13.04
CA GLY A 361 -15.96 -4.58 13.34
C GLY A 361 -16.58 -5.52 14.37
N THR A 362 -15.84 -6.58 14.69
CA THR A 362 -16.27 -7.61 15.64
C THR A 362 -15.48 -7.48 16.94
N ASN A 363 -16.18 -7.33 18.07
CA ASN A 363 -15.55 -7.47 19.38
C ASN A 363 -15.25 -8.95 19.63
N ARG A 364 -13.96 -9.32 19.74
CA ARG A 364 -13.53 -10.72 19.89
C ARG A 364 -13.98 -11.34 21.22
N ARG A 365 -14.18 -10.54 22.27
CA ARG A 365 -14.63 -11.02 23.57
C ARG A 365 -16.11 -11.41 23.55
N THR A 366 -16.96 -10.58 22.95
CA THR A 366 -18.42 -10.79 22.97
C THR A 366 -18.95 -11.50 21.72
N GLY A 367 -18.17 -11.52 20.64
CA GLY A 367 -18.60 -11.99 19.32
C GLY A 367 -19.53 -11.02 18.58
N SER A 368 -19.89 -9.88 19.18
CA SER A 368 -20.81 -8.91 18.58
C SER A 368 -20.15 -8.15 17.43
N PHE A 369 -20.90 -7.97 16.34
CA PHE A 369 -20.48 -7.21 15.16
C PHE A 369 -21.33 -5.94 15.01
N GLY A 370 -20.68 -4.78 14.88
CA GLY A 370 -21.39 -3.51 14.74
C GLY A 370 -20.45 -2.30 14.76
N LEU A 371 -21.03 -1.13 14.94
CA LEU A 371 -20.36 0.17 14.92
C LEU A 371 -19.71 0.49 16.26
N TYR A 372 -18.58 1.18 16.20
CA TYR A 372 -17.93 1.75 17.38
C TYR A 372 -17.21 3.06 17.02
N PRO A 373 -17.06 4.01 17.96
CA PRO A 373 -16.35 5.26 17.68
C PRO A 373 -14.88 5.00 17.36
N SER A 374 -14.41 5.48 16.20
CA SER A 374 -13.08 5.14 15.66
C SER A 374 -11.92 5.64 16.55
N TYR A 375 -12.14 6.70 17.34
CA TYR A 375 -11.11 7.29 18.19
C TYR A 375 -10.86 6.49 19.50
N LYS A 376 -11.73 5.53 19.84
CA LYS A 376 -11.68 4.75 21.09
C LYS A 376 -10.81 3.49 21.02
N VAL A 377 -10.11 3.31 19.91
CA VAL A 377 -9.29 2.14 19.65
C VAL A 377 -7.91 2.58 19.16
N ARG A 378 -6.94 1.68 19.29
CA ARG A 378 -5.62 1.81 18.66
C ARG A 378 -5.27 0.56 17.89
N GLU A 379 -4.41 0.69 16.89
CA GLU A 379 -3.92 -0.45 16.09
C GLU A 379 -3.22 -1.51 16.97
N LYS A 380 -3.52 -2.79 16.71
CA LYS A 380 -2.82 -3.93 17.30
C LYS A 380 -1.77 -4.43 16.30
N TRP A 381 -0.55 -3.93 16.43
CA TRP A 381 0.55 -4.28 15.52
C TRP A 381 0.95 -5.75 15.62
N ILE A 382 1.11 -6.41 14.47
CA ILE A 382 1.58 -7.78 14.36
C ILE A 382 3.11 -7.74 14.18
N ILE A 383 3.86 -8.08 15.22
CA ILE A 383 5.33 -8.03 15.20
C ILE A 383 5.87 -9.46 15.19
N VAL A 384 6.65 -9.79 14.16
CA VAL A 384 7.13 -11.16 13.91
C VAL A 384 8.66 -11.17 13.77
N ALA A 385 9.31 -12.21 14.27
CA ALA A 385 10.74 -12.41 14.05
C ALA A 385 10.98 -12.93 12.63
N PHE A 386 11.37 -12.05 11.72
CA PHE A 386 11.85 -12.45 10.39
C PHE A 386 13.29 -12.97 10.50
N PRO A 387 13.72 -13.92 9.66
CA PRO A 387 15.11 -14.34 9.63
C PRO A 387 16.02 -13.21 9.15
N GLU A 388 17.17 -13.05 9.79
CA GLU A 388 18.25 -12.16 9.32
C GLU A 388 18.91 -12.78 8.08
N ASN A 389 19.00 -12.05 6.96
CA ASN A 389 19.46 -12.54 5.66
C ASN A 389 20.89 -12.12 5.32
#